data_AF-A0A1B6Y914-F1
#
_entry.id   AF-A0A1B6Y914-F1
#
_cell.length_a   1.000
_cell.length_b   1.000
_cell.length_c   1.000
_cell.angle_alpha   90.00
_cell.angle_beta   90.00
_cell.angle_gamma   90.00
#
_symmetry.space_group_name_H-M   'P 1'
#
loop_
_entity.id
_entity.type
_entity.pdbx_description
1 polymer ?
#
loop_
_entity_poly.entity_id
_entity_poly.type
_entity_poly.pdbx_seq_one_letter_code
_entity_poly.pdbx_strand_id
1 'polypeptide(L)'
;MNIQNEHGYSLVESLIAMAILLAVLVPAAMALIYVGSNTIAKDKIESFNYAKNQIEYVIAYQDSRSGLIEIDEKWLVKTKVDSSSNLYTIKVEVFKSDTLSLPLISLQTARIWYRD
;
A
#
# COMPACT_ATOMS: atom_id res chain seq x y z
N MET A 1 -17.28 52.22 36.37
CA MET A 1 -18.02 50.99 36.05
C MET A 1 -17.67 50.63 34.61
N ASN A 2 -17.21 49.40 34.42
CA ASN A 2 -16.55 48.85 33.23
C ASN A 2 -17.16 49.30 31.89
N ILE A 3 -16.37 49.97 31.04
CA ILE A 3 -16.65 50.08 29.60
C ILE A 3 -15.59 49.22 28.94
N GLN A 4 -16.04 48.12 28.34
CA GLN A 4 -15.22 47.06 27.78
C GLN A 4 -14.32 47.60 26.68
N ASN A 5 -13.02 47.29 26.77
CA ASN A 5 -12.07 47.38 25.67
C ASN A 5 -12.47 46.34 24.61
N GLU A 6 -13.41 46.67 23.73
CA GLU A 6 -13.62 45.94 22.48
C GLU A 6 -12.46 46.25 21.52
N HIS A 7 -11.34 45.54 21.69
CA HIS A 7 -10.27 45.53 20.71
C HIS A 7 -10.73 44.67 19.51
N GLY A 8 -11.52 45.28 18.63
CA GLY A 8 -11.75 44.73 17.30
C GLY A 8 -10.43 44.75 16.52
N TYR A 9 -9.98 43.59 16.03
CA TYR A 9 -8.83 43.50 15.15
C TYR A 9 -9.00 44.44 13.95
N SER A 10 -7.98 45.25 13.68
CA SER A 10 -7.95 46.07 12.47
C SER A 10 -8.02 45.18 11.23
N LEU A 11 -8.66 45.66 10.15
CA LEU A 11 -8.69 44.97 8.85
C LEU A 11 -7.28 44.56 8.40
N VAL A 12 -6.28 45.41 8.68
CA VAL A 12 -4.88 45.15 8.35
C VAL A 12 -4.30 43.98 9.15
N GLU A 13 -4.61 43.89 10.44
CA GLU A 13 -4.13 42.80 11.30
C GLU A 13 -4.77 41.48 10.92
N SER A 14 -6.06 41.50 10.55
CA SER A 14 -6.77 40.34 10.02
C SER A 14 -6.17 39.86 8.70
N LEU A 15 -5.80 40.80 7.80
CA LEU A 15 -5.11 40.51 6.54
C LEU A 15 -3.71 39.91 6.77
N ILE A 16 -2.94 40.47 7.70
CA ILE A 16 -1.61 39.95 8.07
C ILE A 16 -1.73 38.55 8.66
N ALA A 17 -2.66 38.34 9.59
CA ALA A 17 -2.91 37.03 10.18
C ALA A 17 -3.28 36.01 9.11
N MET A 18 -4.16 36.37 8.16
CA MET A 18 -4.56 35.49 7.07
C MET A 18 -3.41 35.18 6.10
N ALA A 19 -2.56 36.16 5.80
CA ALA A 19 -1.37 35.96 4.97
C ALA A 19 -0.36 35.01 5.63
N ILE A 20 -0.10 35.17 6.94
CA ILE A 20 0.76 34.26 7.71
C ILE A 20 0.16 32.86 7.75
N LEU A 21 -1.15 32.76 7.96
CA LEU A 21 -1.86 31.49 8.02
C LEU A 21 -1.78 30.76 6.68
N LEU A 22 -2.00 31.45 5.57
CA LEU A 22 -1.84 30.90 4.22
C LEU A 22 -0.39 30.50 3.90
N ALA A 23 0.59 31.30 4.35
CA ALA A 23 2.01 31.00 4.17
C ALA A 23 2.43 29.68 4.83
N VAL A 24 1.73 29.25 5.89
CA VAL A 24 1.95 27.95 6.55
C VAL A 24 1.05 26.87 5.94
N LEU A 25 -0.21 27.18 5.67
CA LEU A 25 -1.20 26.19 5.24
C LEU A 25 -0.89 25.62 3.84
N VAL A 26 -0.42 26.46 2.91
CA VAL A 26 -0.13 26.02 1.53
C VAL A 26 1.04 25.04 1.48
N PRO A 27 2.21 25.31 2.10
CA PRO A 27 3.29 24.32 2.17
C PRO A 27 2.89 23.05 2.91
N ALA A 28 2.11 23.16 3.98
CA ALA A 28 1.63 22.00 4.73
C ALA A 28 0.72 21.09 3.87
N ALA A 29 -0.21 21.69 3.12
CA ALA A 29 -1.06 20.95 2.18
C ALA A 29 -0.24 20.28 1.07
N MET A 30 0.75 20.98 0.50
CA MET A 30 1.66 20.39 -0.50
C MET A 30 2.47 19.22 0.08
N ALA A 31 2.98 19.35 1.31
CA ALA A 31 3.70 18.28 1.98
C ALA A 31 2.80 17.05 2.20
N LEU A 32 1.55 17.24 2.65
CA LEU A 32 0.59 16.16 2.81
C LEU A 32 0.22 15.50 1.47
N ILE A 33 0.04 16.28 0.41
CA ILE A 33 -0.20 15.75 -0.94
C ILE A 33 1.01 14.92 -1.39
N TYR A 34 2.23 15.44 -1.24
CA TYR A 34 3.45 14.75 -1.63
C TYR A 34 3.59 13.41 -0.88
N VAL A 35 3.42 13.41 0.44
CA VAL A 35 3.49 12.20 1.27
C VAL A 35 2.34 11.23 0.95
N GLY A 36 1.12 11.73 0.76
CA GLY A 36 -0.04 10.93 0.39
C GLY A 36 0.04 10.35 -1.03
N SER A 37 0.75 11.05 -1.93
CA SER A 37 1.02 10.62 -3.31
C SER A 37 2.21 9.67 -3.43
N ASN A 38 2.71 9.10 -2.34
CA ASN A 38 3.75 8.08 -2.37
C ASN A 38 3.19 6.76 -2.93
N THR A 39 2.92 6.77 -4.22
CA THR A 39 2.39 5.67 -5.03
C THR A 39 3.26 4.43 -4.93
N ILE A 40 4.57 4.59 -4.75
CA ILE A 40 5.51 3.48 -4.59
C ILE A 40 5.26 2.74 -3.27
N ALA A 41 5.07 3.46 -2.16
CA ALA A 41 4.75 2.82 -0.88
C ALA A 41 3.38 2.13 -0.94
N LYS A 42 2.38 2.78 -1.55
CA LYS A 42 1.04 2.22 -1.74
C LYS A 42 1.08 0.94 -2.58
N ASP A 43 1.74 0.96 -3.73
CA ASP A 43 1.89 -0.18 -4.64
C ASP A 43 2.63 -1.35 -3.95
N LYS A 44 3.62 -1.06 -3.11
CA LYS A 44 4.31 -2.09 -2.31
C LYS A 44 3.40 -2.73 -1.25
N ILE A 45 2.60 -1.95 -0.55
CA ILE A 45 1.65 -2.48 0.46
C ILE A 45 0.58 -3.33 -0.23
N GLU A 46 0.03 -2.83 -1.34
CA GLU A 46 -1.00 -3.51 -2.11
C GLU A 46 -0.51 -4.86 -2.66
N SER A 47 0.64 -4.85 -3.34
CA SER A 47 1.27 -6.08 -3.86
C SER A 47 1.65 -7.07 -2.76
N PHE A 48 2.12 -6.60 -1.60
CA PHE A 48 2.37 -7.46 -0.44
C PHE A 48 1.09 -8.16 0.04
N ASN A 49 -0.01 -7.41 0.15
CA ASN A 49 -1.29 -7.97 0.59
C ASN A 49 -1.82 -9.01 -0.41
N TYR A 50 -1.71 -8.76 -1.72
CA TYR A 50 -2.07 -9.76 -2.73
C TYR A 50 -1.21 -11.03 -2.62
N ALA A 51 0.11 -10.88 -2.48
CA ALA A 51 1.01 -12.01 -2.33
C ALA A 51 0.68 -12.85 -1.07
N LYS A 52 0.41 -12.16 0.05
CA LYS A 52 0.04 -12.79 1.32
C LYS A 52 -1.29 -13.54 1.20
N ASN A 53 -2.33 -12.89 0.70
CA ASN A 53 -3.66 -13.49 0.56
C ASN A 53 -3.62 -14.72 -0.36
N GLN A 54 -2.81 -14.67 -1.42
CA GLN A 54 -2.64 -15.81 -2.31
C GLN A 54 -1.94 -16.99 -1.63
N ILE A 55 -0.91 -16.73 -0.80
CA ILE A 55 -0.28 -17.79 0.00
C ILE A 55 -1.31 -18.40 0.96
N GLU A 56 -2.09 -17.57 1.65
CA GLU A 56 -3.14 -18.04 2.57
C GLU A 56 -4.20 -18.88 1.84
N TYR A 57 -4.62 -18.46 0.64
CA TYR A 57 -5.53 -19.22 -0.20
C TYR A 57 -4.95 -20.58 -0.57
N VAL A 58 -3.72 -20.64 -1.09
CA VAL A 58 -3.05 -21.89 -1.48
C VAL A 58 -2.95 -22.85 -0.30
N ILE A 59 -2.65 -22.33 0.89
CA ILE A 59 -2.57 -23.12 2.12
C ILE A 59 -3.95 -23.63 2.54
N ALA A 60 -4.96 -22.75 2.57
CA ALA A 60 -6.30 -23.09 3.06
C ALA A 60 -7.01 -24.10 2.17
N TYR A 61 -6.87 -23.96 0.84
CA TYR A 61 -7.52 -24.83 -0.14
C TYR A 61 -6.64 -25.97 -0.61
N GLN A 62 -5.43 -26.10 -0.07
CA GLN A 62 -4.52 -27.17 -0.46
C GLN A 62 -4.24 -27.19 -1.97
N ASP A 63 -4.32 -26.02 -2.62
CA ASP A 63 -4.26 -25.90 -4.07
C ASP A 63 -2.81 -26.05 -4.55
N SER A 64 -2.47 -27.22 -5.09
CA SER A 64 -1.14 -27.51 -5.60
C SER A 64 -0.89 -26.94 -7.00
N ARG A 65 -1.84 -26.21 -7.58
CA ARG A 65 -1.71 -25.67 -8.93
C ARG A 65 -0.83 -24.43 -8.95
N SER A 66 0.16 -24.47 -9.85
CA SER A 66 0.88 -23.29 -10.28
C SER A 66 0.07 -22.57 -11.36
N GLY A 67 0.03 -21.24 -11.32
CA GLY A 67 -0.81 -20.48 -12.24
C GLY A 67 -0.55 -18.97 -12.19
N LEU A 68 -1.11 -18.26 -13.16
CA LEU A 68 -1.16 -16.81 -13.21
C LEU A 68 -2.62 -16.38 -13.04
N ILE A 69 -2.87 -15.45 -12.13
CA ILE A 69 -4.19 -14.90 -11.85
C ILE A 69 -4.12 -13.39 -12.02
N GLU A 70 -5.05 -12.85 -12.78
CA GLU A 70 -5.29 -11.40 -12.85
C GLU A 70 -6.28 -11.02 -11.74
N ILE A 71 -5.87 -10.12 -10.87
CA ILE A 71 -6.72 -9.63 -9.78
C ILE A 71 -7.57 -8.45 -10.27
N ASP A 72 -6.94 -7.57 -11.05
CA ASP A 72 -7.53 -6.42 -11.70
C ASP A 72 -6.68 -5.99 -12.92
N GLU A 73 -7.04 -4.90 -13.58
CA GLU A 73 -6.31 -4.35 -14.73
C GLU A 73 -4.85 -3.97 -14.42
N LYS A 74 -4.48 -3.85 -13.13
CA LYS A 74 -3.19 -3.34 -12.66
C LYS A 74 -2.26 -4.46 -12.16
N TRP A 75 -2.80 -5.58 -11.65
CA TRP A 75 -2.04 -6.58 -10.91
C TRP A 75 -2.20 -8.00 -11.42
N LEU A 76 -1.05 -8.65 -11.61
CA LEU A 76 -0.93 -10.06 -11.96
C LEU A 76 -0.21 -10.82 -10.84
N VAL A 77 -0.78 -11.94 -10.41
CA VAL A 77 -0.24 -12.78 -9.34
C VAL A 77 0.15 -14.13 -9.92
N LYS A 78 1.44 -14.46 -9.86
CA LYS A 78 1.99 -15.74 -10.28
C LYS A 78 2.27 -16.59 -9.07
N THR A 79 1.63 -17.75 -9.01
CA THR A 79 1.84 -18.76 -7.97
C THR A 79 2.64 -19.92 -8.56
N LYS A 80 3.70 -20.33 -7.85
CA LYS A 80 4.43 -21.56 -8.10
C LYS A 80 4.39 -22.41 -6.85
N VAL A 81 3.89 -23.61 -6.96
CA VAL A 81 3.89 -24.61 -5.89
C VAL A 81 4.81 -25.74 -6.33
N ASP A 82 5.81 -26.03 -5.50
CA ASP A 82 6.77 -27.09 -5.73
C ASP A 82 6.70 -28.08 -4.56
N SER A 83 6.72 -29.38 -4.85
CA SER A 83 6.59 -30.43 -3.84
C SER A 83 7.76 -31.40 -3.94
N SER A 84 8.59 -31.44 -2.91
CA SER A 84 9.74 -32.36 -2.84
C SER A 84 9.76 -33.06 -1.49
N SER A 85 9.67 -34.39 -1.49
CA SER A 85 9.92 -35.25 -0.32
C SER A 85 9.24 -34.77 0.99
N ASN A 86 7.93 -34.47 0.93
CA ASN A 86 7.07 -33.96 2.01
C ASN A 86 7.21 -32.47 2.36
N LEU A 87 8.12 -31.74 1.71
CA LEU A 87 8.22 -30.30 1.79
C LEU A 87 7.52 -29.66 0.59
N TYR A 88 6.53 -28.82 0.87
CA TYR A 88 5.85 -27.98 -0.11
C TYR A 88 6.39 -26.56 -0.02
N THR A 89 6.87 -26.04 -1.13
CA THR A 89 7.30 -24.65 -1.27
C THR A 89 6.28 -23.90 -2.12
N ILE A 90 5.73 -22.83 -1.57
CA ILE A 90 4.82 -21.93 -2.26
C ILE A 90 5.57 -20.63 -2.49
N LYS A 91 5.76 -20.27 -3.75
CA LYS A 91 6.32 -18.99 -4.18
C LYS A 91 5.23 -18.18 -4.87
N VAL A 92 4.98 -16.96 -4.38
CA VAL A 92 4.04 -16.03 -5.00
C VAL A 92 4.79 -14.77 -5.41
N GLU A 93 4.66 -14.43 -6.68
CA GLU A 93 5.27 -13.25 -7.31
C GLU A 93 4.15 -12.34 -7.82
N VAL A 94 4.18 -11.06 -7.45
CA VAL A 94 3.17 -10.08 -7.90
C VAL A 94 3.81 -9.08 -8.84
N PHE A 95 3.19 -8.91 -10.00
CA PHE A 95 3.64 -8.05 -11.08
C PHE A 95 2.62 -6.95 -11.31
N LYS A 96 3.12 -5.82 -11.77
CA LYS A 96 2.27 -4.79 -12.36
C LYS A 96 2.04 -5.14 -13.83
N SER A 97 0.79 -5.06 -14.29
CA SER A 97 0.36 -5.53 -15.62
C SER A 97 1.11 -4.84 -16.77
N ASP A 98 1.53 -3.59 -16.55
CA ASP A 98 2.27 -2.77 -17.50
C ASP A 98 3.75 -3.19 -17.65
N THR A 99 4.36 -3.74 -16.60
CA THR A 99 5.82 -3.85 -16.54
C THR A 99 6.31 -5.28 -16.74
N LEU A 100 5.53 -6.31 -16.37
CA LEU A 100 5.68 -7.79 -16.56
C LEU A 100 7.07 -8.46 -16.43
N SER A 101 8.14 -7.69 -16.25
CA SER A 101 9.54 -8.08 -16.38
C SER A 101 10.20 -8.29 -15.03
N LEU A 102 9.70 -7.61 -13.99
CA LEU A 102 10.19 -7.73 -12.62
C LEU A 102 9.00 -7.78 -11.65
N PRO A 103 8.95 -8.79 -10.76
CA PRO A 103 7.95 -8.80 -9.71
C PRO A 103 8.21 -7.65 -8.74
N LEU A 104 7.16 -6.89 -8.41
CA LEU A 104 7.24 -5.82 -7.41
C LEU A 104 7.50 -6.41 -6.02
N ILE A 105 6.98 -7.62 -5.77
CA ILE A 105 7.26 -8.41 -4.58
C ILE A 105 7.26 -9.91 -4.90
N SER A 106 8.11 -10.64 -4.17
CA SER A 106 8.18 -12.10 -4.21
C SER A 106 8.15 -12.61 -2.78
N LEU A 107 7.11 -13.35 -2.42
CA LEU A 107 7.01 -14.04 -1.13
C LEU A 107 7.20 -15.55 -1.35
N GLN A 108 7.87 -16.18 -0.40
CA GLN A 108 8.08 -17.62 -0.39
C GLN A 108 7.80 -18.17 1.00
N THR A 109 7.11 -19.30 1.04
CA THR A 109 6.93 -20.08 2.27
C THR A 109 7.19 -21.55 1.97
N ALA A 110 7.73 -22.26 2.96
CA ALA A 110 7.93 -23.70 2.90
C ALA A 110 7.21 -24.34 4.09
N ARG A 111 6.48 -25.43 3.83
CA ARG A 111 5.73 -26.17 4.84
C ARG A 111 5.89 -27.67 4.65
N ILE A 112 5.89 -28.38 5.77
CA ILE A 112 5.86 -29.84 5.78
C ILE A 112 4.40 -30.27 5.70
N TRP A 113 4.09 -31.17 4.77
CA TRP A 113 2.78 -31.81 4.73
C TRP A 113 2.85 -33.14 5.46
N TYR A 114 2.11 -33.26 6.55
CA TYR A 114 1.87 -34.56 7.16
C TYR A 114 0.78 -35.23 6.34
N ARG A 115 1.15 -36.21 5.49
CA ARG A 115 0.18 -37.15 4.95
C ARG A 115 -0.16 -38.10 6.10
N ASP A 116 -1.41 -38.05 6.55
CA ASP A 116 -2.03 -39.16 7.29
C ASP A 116 -2.33 -40.31 6.32
#